data_AF-A0A285YYF9-F1
#
_entry.id   AF-A0A285YYF9-F1
#
_cell.length_a   1.000
_cell.length_b   1.000
_cell.length_c   1.000
_cell.angle_alpha   90.00
_cell.angle_beta   90.00
_cell.angle_gamma   90.00
#
_symmetry.space_group_name_H-M   'P 1'
#
loop_
_entity.id
_entity.type
_entity.pdbx_description
1 polymer ?
#
loop_
_entity_poly.entity_id
_entity_poly.type
_entity_poly.pdbx_seq_one_letter_code
_entity_poly.pdbx_strand_id
1 'polypeptide(L)'
;MRTSIWLTACVLLGGVAACSDAHSPVETTPQVRTYSRSELLQKIRDAGRISIEAVSSSEAEIAGHYGHSLPLGDDDFLLVIESVQASNPDFGHLSEADLERISRDFAGLERQEIIANLESIRDLYVAKMRSEVLSTAIEDARLGLRGNRIAVPGSPRWNYSPNSSELTLLATHPQLAIGTKSAANDAQQWAGEYGVSNDGYQGNALQHSAWNVLIAKNTSGWFTTVDDALDWAKKFTDAHEYGAPLPSEARHRSMDLHNNNEGRSVFRANATRTYSKIWGWQIKSSDVGIFKSLLWTRTDGAVKFTTDSQLKSLSGSLVFFLEPTRVGVHRLYNPGIPDHLYTTTIGEGTKSGWRTEANNYFYLTAGTGSSLQPLYRCYVSGRHYLSLDAKCESGGGREAELGRIARVQMSNTRPLYRLTHPSTKDRIETWDPSERDRAYTAGYRNQVVLGYIWTTAK
;
A
#
# COMPACT_ATOMS: atom_id res chain seq x y z
N MET A 1 -34.80 -29.73 9.42
CA MET A 1 -34.02 -30.99 9.50
C MET A 1 -32.76 -30.73 10.33
N ARG A 2 -32.80 -31.03 11.63
CA ARG A 2 -31.61 -31.38 12.40
C ARG A 2 -31.90 -32.73 13.02
N THR A 3 -31.30 -33.76 12.45
CA THR A 3 -31.18 -35.09 13.03
C THR A 3 -30.17 -35.01 14.16
N SER A 4 -30.56 -35.47 15.34
CA SER A 4 -29.61 -35.87 16.37
C SER A 4 -30.12 -37.21 16.89
N ILE A 5 -29.37 -38.24 16.51
CA ILE A 5 -29.57 -39.63 16.87
C ILE A 5 -29.17 -39.78 18.33
N TRP A 6 -30.14 -40.16 19.18
CA TRP A 6 -29.88 -40.77 20.47
C TRP A 6 -30.33 -42.23 20.38
N LEU A 7 -29.38 -43.15 20.37
CA LEU A 7 -29.64 -44.56 20.61
C LEU A 7 -29.89 -44.73 22.10
N THR A 8 -31.11 -45.11 22.48
CA THR A 8 -31.38 -45.77 23.75
C THR A 8 -32.30 -46.94 23.47
N ALA A 9 -31.77 -48.14 23.69
CA ALA A 9 -32.49 -49.38 23.56
C ALA A 9 -33.45 -49.55 24.75
N CYS A 10 -34.74 -49.66 24.47
CA CYS A 10 -35.71 -50.23 25.40
C CYS A 10 -36.46 -51.36 24.70
N VAL A 11 -36.27 -52.56 25.25
CA VAL A 11 -36.96 -53.81 24.90
C VAL A 11 -38.45 -53.68 25.24
N LEU A 12 -39.31 -54.03 24.28
CA LEU A 12 -40.75 -54.16 24.49
C LEU A 12 -41.07 -55.53 25.08
N LEU A 13 -41.44 -55.56 26.36
CA LEU A 13 -42.36 -56.55 26.91
C LEU A 13 -43.47 -55.79 27.64
N GLY A 14 -44.71 -56.09 27.27
CA GLY A 14 -45.90 -55.33 27.63
C GLY A 14 -46.19 -55.29 29.13
N GLY A 15 -46.87 -54.23 29.55
CA GLY A 15 -47.45 -54.12 30.89
C GLY A 15 -47.22 -52.75 31.52
N VAL A 16 -48.22 -51.88 31.34
CA VAL A 16 -48.60 -50.69 32.12
C VAL A 16 -47.68 -50.30 33.30
N ALA A 17 -46.98 -49.17 33.17
CA ALA A 17 -46.46 -48.41 34.29
C ALA A 17 -46.57 -46.90 34.01
N ALA A 18 -47.31 -46.20 34.86
CA ALA A 18 -47.44 -44.75 34.85
C ALA A 18 -46.09 -44.10 35.15
N CYS A 19 -45.62 -43.21 34.27
CA CYS A 19 -44.51 -42.31 34.56
C CYS A 19 -45.09 -40.91 34.78
N SER A 20 -44.99 -40.44 36.02
CA SER A 20 -45.19 -39.05 36.40
C SER A 20 -44.14 -38.18 35.72
N ASP A 21 -44.57 -37.10 35.06
CA ASP A 21 -43.72 -36.07 34.49
C ASP A 21 -42.90 -35.37 35.59
N ALA A 22 -41.67 -35.85 35.81
CA ALA A 22 -40.65 -35.08 36.48
C ALA A 22 -40.23 -33.95 35.53
N HIS A 23 -40.83 -32.76 35.71
CA HIS A 23 -40.29 -31.53 35.13
C HIS A 23 -38.87 -31.34 35.67
N SER A 24 -37.87 -31.64 34.83
CA SER A 24 -36.51 -31.16 35.06
C SER A 24 -36.58 -29.63 35.16
N PRO A 25 -35.94 -29.01 36.16
CA PRO A 25 -35.88 -27.56 36.21
C PRO A 25 -35.16 -27.08 34.95
N VAL A 26 -35.81 -26.19 34.21
CA VAL A 26 -35.16 -25.36 33.20
C VAL A 26 -34.09 -24.58 33.96
N GLU A 27 -32.83 -24.99 33.84
CA GLU A 27 -31.70 -24.19 34.30
C GLU A 27 -31.79 -22.84 33.58
N THR A 28 -32.27 -21.84 34.32
CA THR A 28 -32.21 -20.45 33.87
C THR A 28 -30.74 -20.12 33.71
N THR A 29 -30.32 -19.89 32.47
CA THR A 29 -28.95 -19.48 32.17
C THR A 29 -28.72 -18.19 32.97
N PRO A 30 -27.64 -18.10 33.79
CA PRO A 30 -27.38 -16.88 34.55
C PRO A 30 -27.40 -15.69 33.61
N GLN A 31 -28.23 -14.69 33.90
CA GLN A 31 -28.27 -13.44 33.15
C GLN A 31 -26.92 -12.75 33.32
N VAL A 32 -26.02 -12.89 32.34
CA VAL A 32 -24.72 -12.24 32.35
C VAL A 32 -24.92 -10.74 32.20
N ARG A 33 -24.40 -9.95 33.15
CA ARG A 33 -24.58 -8.49 33.17
C ARG A 33 -23.87 -7.84 31.98
N THR A 34 -24.60 -7.02 31.23
CA THR A 34 -24.04 -6.05 30.28
C THR A 34 -23.82 -4.71 30.97
N TYR A 35 -22.73 -4.04 30.65
CA TYR A 35 -22.35 -2.74 31.21
C TYR A 35 -22.46 -1.67 30.13
N SER A 36 -22.97 -0.50 30.50
CA SER A 36 -22.88 0.69 29.65
C SER A 36 -21.41 1.10 29.46
N ARG A 37 -21.13 1.80 28.35
CA ARG A 37 -19.81 2.38 28.09
C ARG A 37 -19.32 3.26 29.26
N SER A 38 -20.22 4.00 29.91
CA SER A 38 -19.92 4.84 31.07
C SER A 38 -19.52 4.04 32.31
N GLU A 39 -20.15 2.89 32.55
CA GLU A 39 -19.78 2.00 33.67
C GLU A 39 -18.42 1.34 33.43
N LEU A 40 -18.16 0.87 32.21
CA LEU A 40 -16.86 0.31 31.83
C LEU A 40 -15.74 1.35 31.94
N LEU A 41 -15.99 2.58 31.50
CA LEU A 41 -15.08 3.71 31.70
C LEU A 41 -14.80 3.96 33.19
N GLN A 42 -15.82 3.92 34.04
CA GLN A 42 -15.63 4.14 35.47
C GLN A 42 -14.75 3.06 36.10
N LYS A 43 -14.98 1.79 35.74
CA LYS A 43 -14.16 0.67 36.22
C LYS A 43 -12.68 0.84 35.86
N ILE A 44 -12.41 1.25 34.63
CA ILE A 44 -11.06 1.59 34.17
C ILE A 44 -10.45 2.75 34.99
N ARG A 45 -11.25 3.79 35.26
CA ARG A 45 -10.82 4.95 36.08
C ARG A 45 -10.45 4.52 37.49
N ASP A 46 -11.29 3.70 38.11
CA ASP A 46 -11.09 3.21 39.48
C ASP A 46 -9.84 2.33 39.59
N ALA A 47 -9.49 1.60 38.53
CA ALA A 47 -8.24 0.84 38.45
C ALA A 47 -6.99 1.74 38.33
N GLY A 48 -7.14 3.02 37.99
CA GLY A 48 -6.05 3.98 37.81
C GLY A 48 -5.16 3.68 36.60
N ARG A 49 -5.67 2.95 35.59
CA ARG A 49 -4.85 2.38 34.51
C ARG A 49 -4.93 3.13 33.17
N ILE A 50 -5.93 3.99 32.95
CA ILE A 50 -6.12 4.72 31.69
C ILE A 50 -6.49 6.18 31.98
N SER A 51 -5.75 7.13 31.42
CA SER A 51 -6.05 8.56 31.51
C SER A 51 -7.33 8.90 30.73
N ILE A 52 -8.18 9.79 31.24
CA ILE A 52 -9.49 10.16 30.62
C ILE A 52 -9.30 11.03 29.37
N GLU A 53 -8.24 11.85 29.34
CA GLU A 53 -7.87 12.66 28.19
C GLU A 53 -7.57 11.78 26.96
N ALA A 54 -7.13 10.54 27.20
CA ALA A 54 -6.87 9.56 26.17
C ALA A 54 -8.13 9.00 25.48
N VAL A 55 -9.27 8.98 26.18
CA VAL A 55 -10.49 8.32 25.70
C VAL A 55 -11.53 9.31 25.14
N SER A 56 -11.27 10.61 25.30
CA SER A 56 -12.16 11.70 24.88
C SER A 56 -11.71 12.40 23.60
N SER A 57 -10.48 12.19 23.14
CA SER A 57 -9.99 12.77 21.89
C SER A 57 -10.62 12.09 20.68
N SER A 58 -11.22 12.91 19.81
CA SER A 58 -11.87 12.45 18.59
C SER A 58 -10.84 12.06 17.53
N GLU A 59 -11.21 11.17 16.60
CA GLU A 59 -10.38 10.87 15.42
C GLU A 59 -9.99 12.14 14.64
N ALA A 60 -10.87 13.15 14.64
CA ALA A 60 -10.65 14.43 13.98
C ALA A 60 -9.60 15.30 14.68
N GLU A 61 -9.56 15.33 16.02
CA GLU A 61 -8.53 16.05 16.78
C GLU A 61 -7.15 15.42 16.57
N ILE A 62 -7.11 14.09 16.56
CA ILE A 62 -5.89 13.32 16.32
C ILE A 62 -5.41 13.51 14.87
N ALA A 63 -6.30 13.39 13.88
CA ALA A 63 -5.98 13.66 12.48
C ALA A 63 -5.54 15.12 12.24
N GLY A 64 -6.12 16.09 12.95
CA GLY A 64 -5.73 17.49 12.90
C GLY A 64 -4.30 17.77 13.38
N HIS A 65 -3.82 17.00 14.37
CA HIS A 65 -2.40 17.06 14.78
C HIS A 65 -1.45 16.43 13.77
N TYR A 66 -1.92 15.46 12.98
CA TYR A 66 -1.10 14.79 11.96
C TYR A 66 -1.06 15.50 10.61
N GLY A 67 -1.96 16.45 10.35
CA GLY A 67 -1.95 17.30 9.15
C GLY A 67 -0.82 18.33 9.09
N HIS A 68 -0.09 18.54 10.19
CA HIS A 68 0.95 19.56 10.32
C HIS A 68 2.26 18.96 10.84
N SER A 69 2.99 18.24 9.98
CA SER A 69 4.30 17.61 10.24
C SER A 69 4.36 16.69 11.48
N LEU A 70 4.54 15.40 11.26
CA LEU A 70 4.75 14.46 12.35
C LEU A 70 5.93 14.91 13.24
N PRO A 71 5.81 14.83 14.59
CA PRO A 71 6.89 15.21 15.51
C PRO A 71 8.18 14.38 15.31
N LEU A 72 8.03 13.19 14.72
CA LEU A 72 9.07 12.21 14.45
C LEU A 72 9.22 11.98 12.93
N GLY A 73 10.34 11.38 12.51
CA GLY A 73 10.43 10.82 11.16
C GLY A 73 9.47 9.63 11.01
N ASP A 74 9.03 9.35 9.78
CA ASP A 74 7.99 8.34 9.49
C ASP A 74 8.33 6.95 10.06
N ASP A 75 9.58 6.52 9.96
CA ASP A 75 10.06 5.23 10.49
C ASP A 75 9.94 5.14 12.01
N ASP A 76 10.38 6.18 12.74
CA ASP A 76 10.27 6.24 14.21
C ASP A 76 8.81 6.25 14.66
N PHE A 77 7.95 6.93 13.90
CA PHE A 77 6.53 7.01 14.21
C PHE A 77 5.82 5.66 14.03
N LEU A 78 6.18 4.90 13.00
CA LEU A 78 5.68 3.52 12.81
C LEU A 78 6.11 2.62 13.97
N LEU A 79 7.34 2.78 14.48
CA LEU A 79 7.82 2.05 15.65
C LEU A 79 7.03 2.39 16.93
N VAL A 80 6.60 3.64 17.10
CA VAL A 80 5.70 4.03 18.19
C VAL A 80 4.36 3.30 18.08
N ILE A 81 3.74 3.31 16.90
CA ILE A 81 2.46 2.65 16.66
C ILE A 81 2.55 1.15 16.98
N GLU A 82 3.57 0.48 16.47
CA GLU A 82 3.77 -0.95 16.69
C GLU A 82 4.04 -1.27 18.17
N SER A 83 4.86 -0.46 18.84
CA SER A 83 5.15 -0.61 20.27
C SER A 83 3.89 -0.46 21.12
N VAL A 84 3.02 0.49 20.78
CA VAL A 84 1.74 0.71 21.47
C VAL A 84 0.80 -0.47 21.21
N GLN A 85 0.67 -0.92 19.95
CA GLN A 85 -0.16 -2.07 19.61
C GLN A 85 0.29 -3.33 20.38
N ALA A 86 1.59 -3.65 20.38
CA ALA A 86 2.14 -4.81 21.08
C ALA A 86 2.02 -4.73 22.62
N SER A 87 1.85 -3.52 23.16
CA SER A 87 1.66 -3.29 24.59
C SER A 87 0.20 -3.36 25.03
N ASN A 88 -0.74 -3.65 24.14
CA ASN A 88 -2.18 -3.75 24.42
C ASN A 88 -2.73 -5.15 24.06
N PRO A 89 -3.90 -5.56 24.58
CA PRO A 89 -4.48 -6.86 24.23
C PRO A 89 -4.76 -6.99 22.73
N ASP A 90 -4.41 -8.13 22.12
CA ASP A 90 -4.74 -8.38 20.71
C ASP A 90 -6.16 -8.96 20.59
N PHE A 91 -7.15 -8.08 20.36
CA PHE A 91 -8.53 -8.53 20.13
C PHE A 91 -8.68 -9.35 18.83
N GLY A 92 -7.70 -9.28 17.93
CA GLY A 92 -7.63 -10.09 16.74
C GLY A 92 -7.38 -11.57 17.00
N HIS A 93 -6.59 -11.88 18.04
CA HIS A 93 -6.18 -13.23 18.42
C HIS A 93 -6.10 -13.36 19.95
N LEU A 94 -7.21 -13.07 20.64
CA LEU A 94 -7.25 -13.06 22.10
C LEU A 94 -6.68 -14.35 22.71
N SER A 95 -5.59 -14.20 23.44
CA SER A 95 -4.98 -15.24 24.24
C SER A 95 -5.50 -15.22 25.68
N GLU A 96 -5.18 -16.25 26.47
CA GLU A 96 -5.46 -16.20 27.92
C GLU A 96 -4.69 -15.06 28.61
N ALA A 97 -3.48 -14.73 28.15
CA ALA A 97 -2.71 -13.60 28.68
C ALA A 97 -3.41 -12.25 28.40
N ASP A 98 -4.09 -12.13 27.26
CA ASP A 98 -4.91 -10.95 26.94
C ASP A 98 -6.12 -10.85 27.85
N LEU A 99 -6.81 -11.98 28.10
CA LEU A 99 -7.94 -12.02 29.04
C LEU A 99 -7.53 -11.68 30.47
N GLU A 100 -6.37 -12.16 30.93
CA GLU A 100 -5.81 -11.78 32.23
C GLU A 100 -5.47 -10.30 32.31
N ARG A 101 -4.96 -9.71 31.23
CA ARG A 101 -4.71 -8.27 31.13
C ARG A 101 -6.01 -7.47 31.22
N ILE A 102 -7.02 -7.87 30.44
CA ILE A 102 -8.35 -7.24 30.46
C ILE A 102 -8.97 -7.36 31.86
N SER A 103 -8.89 -8.53 32.50
CA SER A 103 -9.40 -8.75 33.85
C SER A 103 -8.74 -7.83 34.89
N ARG A 104 -7.43 -7.58 34.76
CA ARG A 104 -6.72 -6.61 35.62
C ARG A 104 -7.14 -5.16 35.36
N ASP A 105 -7.34 -4.77 34.11
CA ASP A 105 -7.71 -3.40 33.73
C ASP A 105 -9.19 -3.09 34.04
N PHE A 106 -10.05 -4.12 34.03
CA PHE A 106 -11.47 -4.05 34.37
C PHE A 106 -11.77 -4.82 35.66
N ALA A 107 -11.09 -4.43 36.74
CA ALA A 107 -11.18 -5.11 38.02
C ALA A 107 -12.64 -5.33 38.47
N GLY A 108 -12.92 -6.55 38.93
CA GLY A 108 -14.24 -6.96 39.39
C GLY A 108 -15.25 -7.28 38.28
N LEU A 109 -14.80 -7.46 37.03
CA LEU A 109 -15.57 -8.20 36.02
C LEU A 109 -15.19 -9.67 36.03
N GLU A 110 -16.18 -10.55 36.05
CA GLU A 110 -15.96 -11.97 35.82
C GLU A 110 -15.69 -12.25 34.33
N ARG A 111 -15.07 -13.41 34.04
CA ARG A 111 -14.73 -13.80 32.66
C ARG A 111 -15.93 -13.77 31.72
N GLN A 112 -17.11 -14.20 32.18
CA GLN A 112 -18.32 -14.19 31.37
C GLN A 112 -18.80 -12.76 31.08
N GLU A 113 -18.65 -11.84 32.04
CA GLU A 113 -18.96 -10.42 31.85
C GLU A 113 -17.98 -9.75 30.88
N ILE A 114 -16.68 -10.09 30.95
CA ILE A 114 -15.69 -9.62 29.97
C ILE A 114 -16.11 -10.05 28.55
N ILE A 115 -16.46 -11.33 28.36
CA ILE A 115 -16.89 -11.86 27.07
C ILE A 115 -18.19 -11.19 26.60
N ALA A 116 -19.16 -10.99 27.49
CA ALA A 116 -20.44 -10.34 27.17
C ALA A 116 -20.28 -8.86 26.80
N ASN A 117 -19.20 -8.21 27.21
CA ASN A 117 -18.93 -6.78 26.98
C ASN A 117 -17.70 -6.55 26.09
N LEU A 118 -17.22 -7.60 25.39
CA LEU A 118 -15.94 -7.59 24.69
C LEU A 118 -15.85 -6.49 23.63
N GLU A 119 -16.94 -6.19 22.93
CA GLU A 119 -17.00 -5.11 21.93
C GLU A 119 -16.78 -3.73 22.57
N SER A 120 -17.49 -3.42 23.66
CA SER A 120 -17.30 -2.14 24.37
C SER A 120 -15.93 -2.04 25.03
N ILE A 121 -15.40 -3.15 25.53
CA ILE A 121 -14.03 -3.22 26.08
C ILE A 121 -13.00 -2.96 24.98
N ARG A 122 -13.14 -3.59 23.81
CA ARG A 122 -12.28 -3.38 22.64
C ARG A 122 -12.25 -1.90 22.24
N ASP A 123 -13.40 -1.25 22.14
CA ASP A 123 -13.50 0.16 21.74
C ASP A 123 -12.76 1.08 22.73
N LEU A 124 -12.76 0.74 24.02
CA LEU A 124 -12.01 1.46 25.06
C LEU A 124 -10.49 1.29 24.88
N TYR A 125 -10.02 0.09 24.57
CA TYR A 125 -8.60 -0.14 24.25
C TYR A 125 -8.17 0.55 22.96
N VAL A 126 -9.03 0.59 21.93
CA VAL A 126 -8.75 1.34 20.69
C VAL A 126 -8.57 2.82 20.98
N ALA A 127 -9.46 3.42 21.77
CA ALA A 127 -9.33 4.81 22.19
C ALA A 127 -8.04 5.05 22.99
N LYS A 128 -7.73 4.17 23.95
CA LYS A 128 -6.47 4.21 24.71
C LYS A 128 -5.25 4.17 23.80
N MET A 129 -5.18 3.21 22.87
CA MET A 129 -4.04 3.05 21.96
C MET A 129 -3.80 4.31 21.13
N ARG A 130 -4.86 4.94 20.60
CA ARG A 130 -4.75 6.19 19.82
C ARG A 130 -4.06 7.29 20.62
N SER A 131 -4.47 7.47 21.88
CA SER A 131 -3.83 8.45 22.74
C SER A 131 -2.41 8.07 23.14
N GLU A 132 -2.12 6.79 23.37
CA GLU A 132 -0.77 6.33 23.70
C GLU A 132 0.19 6.57 22.55
N VAL A 133 -0.25 6.38 21.30
CA VAL A 133 0.55 6.72 20.11
C VAL A 133 0.88 8.21 20.12
N LEU A 134 -0.12 9.07 20.31
CA LEU A 134 0.07 10.52 20.30
C LEU A 134 1.01 10.98 21.44
N SER A 135 0.75 10.55 22.67
CA SER A 135 1.54 10.97 23.83
C SER A 135 2.98 10.47 23.75
N THR A 136 3.17 9.23 23.31
CA THR A 136 4.50 8.64 23.12
C THR A 136 5.28 9.37 22.03
N ALA A 137 4.64 9.68 20.89
CA ALA A 137 5.30 10.39 19.80
C ALA A 137 5.71 11.82 20.19
N ILE A 138 4.87 12.52 20.96
CA ILE A 138 5.18 13.86 21.49
C ILE A 138 6.36 13.79 22.46
N GLU A 139 6.35 12.83 23.38
CA GLU A 139 7.41 12.69 24.38
C GLU A 139 8.74 12.31 23.74
N ASP A 140 8.75 11.38 22.78
CA ASP A 140 9.96 11.02 22.05
C ASP A 140 10.55 12.20 21.27
N ALA A 141 9.69 13.00 20.63
CA ALA A 141 10.10 14.19 19.92
C ALA A 141 10.68 15.23 20.88
N ARG A 142 10.06 15.42 22.06
CA ARG A 142 10.53 16.31 23.13
C ARG A 142 11.89 15.87 23.67
N LEU A 143 12.10 14.57 23.85
CA LEU A 143 13.33 13.99 24.38
C LEU A 143 14.42 13.82 23.31
N GLY A 144 14.13 14.10 22.04
CA GLY A 144 15.07 13.94 20.93
C GLY A 144 15.43 12.48 20.64
N LEU A 145 14.53 11.53 20.93
CA LEU A 145 14.76 10.08 20.81
C LEU A 145 14.66 9.54 19.37
N ARG A 146 14.89 10.38 18.36
CA ARG A 146 14.86 9.96 16.95
C ARG A 146 15.92 8.87 16.70
N GLY A 147 15.50 7.75 16.10
CA GLY A 147 16.36 6.59 15.84
C GLY A 147 16.71 5.73 17.06
N ASN A 148 16.19 6.02 18.26
CA ASN A 148 16.49 5.24 19.47
C ASN A 148 15.49 4.11 19.76
N ARG A 149 14.37 4.03 19.04
CA ARG A 149 13.40 2.93 19.21
C ARG A 149 13.88 1.67 18.51
N ILE A 150 13.72 0.55 19.20
CA ILE A 150 13.98 -0.79 18.67
C ILE A 150 12.68 -1.33 18.08
N ALA A 151 12.76 -1.98 16.93
CA ALA A 151 11.64 -2.69 16.33
C ALA A 151 11.05 -3.72 17.31
N VAL A 152 9.72 -3.82 17.33
CA VAL A 152 9.02 -4.85 18.11
C VAL A 152 9.55 -6.22 17.69
N PRO A 153 10.03 -7.07 18.62
CA PRO A 153 10.57 -8.39 18.28
C PRO A 153 9.58 -9.20 17.45
N GLY A 154 10.03 -9.70 16.29
CA GLY A 154 9.19 -10.49 15.38
C GLY A 154 8.26 -9.66 14.47
N SER A 155 8.14 -8.34 14.65
CA SER A 155 7.50 -7.48 13.65
C SER A 155 8.39 -7.38 12.41
N PRO A 156 7.88 -7.61 11.19
CA PRO A 156 8.69 -7.50 9.98
C PRO A 156 9.13 -6.04 9.75
N ARG A 157 9.94 -5.71 8.74
CA ARG A 157 10.14 -4.30 8.33
C ARG A 157 9.08 -3.92 7.30
N TRP A 158 8.71 -2.65 7.21
CA TRP A 158 7.92 -2.19 6.06
C TRP A 158 8.77 -2.32 4.80
N ASN A 159 8.19 -2.87 3.73
CA ASN A 159 8.83 -3.00 2.43
C ASN A 159 8.71 -1.75 1.53
N TYR A 160 7.95 -0.74 1.98
CA TYR A 160 7.88 0.60 1.40
C TYR A 160 7.64 1.65 2.50
N SER A 161 7.84 2.92 2.18
CA SER A 161 7.55 4.04 3.10
C SER A 161 6.10 4.50 2.91
N PRO A 162 5.23 4.40 3.93
CA PRO A 162 3.85 4.86 3.84
C PRO A 162 3.76 6.37 3.60
N ASN A 163 2.79 6.80 2.79
CA ASN A 163 2.51 8.22 2.57
C ASN A 163 1.73 8.84 3.74
N SER A 164 1.60 10.16 3.76
CA SER A 164 0.95 10.88 4.87
C SER A 164 -0.49 10.44 5.16
N SER A 165 -1.25 10.00 4.14
CA SER A 165 -2.61 9.50 4.32
C SER A 165 -2.60 8.11 4.98
N GLU A 166 -1.69 7.23 4.56
CA GLU A 166 -1.50 5.91 5.19
C GLU A 166 -1.03 6.05 6.64
N LEU A 167 -0.08 6.95 6.92
CA LEU A 167 0.38 7.23 8.28
C LEU A 167 -0.76 7.75 9.18
N THR A 168 -1.62 8.63 8.65
CA THR A 168 -2.79 9.13 9.37
C THR A 168 -3.77 8.00 9.70
N LEU A 169 -4.01 7.08 8.75
CA LEU A 169 -4.85 5.90 8.99
C LEU A 169 -4.27 5.00 10.07
N LEU A 170 -2.96 4.72 10.04
CA LEU A 170 -2.30 3.88 11.06
C LEU A 170 -2.32 4.54 12.44
N ALA A 171 -2.12 5.85 12.52
CA ALA A 171 -2.14 6.58 13.79
C ALA A 171 -3.55 6.61 14.42
N THR A 172 -4.58 6.69 13.58
CA THR A 172 -5.98 6.67 14.02
C THR A 172 -6.53 5.25 14.19
N HIS A 173 -5.83 4.23 13.71
CA HIS A 173 -6.22 2.82 13.84
C HIS A 173 -5.02 1.95 14.23
N PRO A 174 -4.32 2.25 15.34
CA PRO A 174 -3.07 1.61 15.69
C PRO A 174 -3.21 0.10 15.88
N GLN A 175 -4.38 -0.37 16.29
CA GLN A 175 -4.69 -1.80 16.43
C GLN A 175 -4.65 -2.59 15.11
N LEU A 176 -4.67 -1.91 13.96
CA LEU A 176 -4.67 -2.53 12.64
C LEU A 176 -3.29 -2.50 11.97
N ALA A 177 -2.30 -1.86 12.59
CA ALA A 177 -1.04 -1.53 11.94
C ALA A 177 -0.19 -2.75 11.61
N ILE A 178 0.09 -3.62 12.59
CA ILE A 178 0.92 -4.82 12.39
C ILE A 178 0.27 -5.75 11.35
N GLY A 179 -1.06 -5.94 11.39
CA GLY A 179 -1.77 -6.78 10.43
C GLY A 179 -1.70 -6.23 9.00
N THR A 180 -1.83 -4.91 8.84
CA THR A 180 -1.74 -4.21 7.55
C THR A 180 -0.32 -4.27 6.98
N LYS A 181 0.69 -4.11 7.84
CA LYS A 181 2.11 -4.24 7.51
C LYS A 181 2.47 -5.65 7.04
N SER A 182 2.06 -6.67 7.79
CA SER A 182 2.29 -8.07 7.40
C SER A 182 1.67 -8.36 6.04
N ALA A 183 0.44 -7.87 5.82
CA ALA A 183 -0.26 -8.04 4.55
C ALA A 183 0.49 -7.44 3.35
N ALA A 184 1.12 -6.26 3.51
CA ALA A 184 1.91 -5.64 2.46
C ALA A 184 3.16 -6.47 2.09
N ASN A 185 3.84 -6.99 3.12
CA ASN A 185 5.03 -7.82 2.93
C ASN A 185 4.69 -9.16 2.29
N ASP A 186 3.66 -9.83 2.79
CA ASP A 186 3.20 -11.12 2.29
C ASP A 186 2.69 -10.99 0.83
N ALA A 187 1.99 -9.90 0.49
CA ALA A 187 1.53 -9.64 -0.86
C ALA A 187 2.69 -9.44 -1.84
N GLN A 188 3.73 -8.68 -1.45
CA GLN A 188 4.93 -8.52 -2.26
C GLN A 188 5.69 -9.84 -2.42
N GLN A 189 5.77 -10.64 -1.35
CA GLN A 189 6.36 -11.97 -1.41
C GLN A 189 5.61 -12.86 -2.41
N TRP A 190 4.27 -12.90 -2.36
CA TRP A 190 3.47 -13.71 -3.29
C TRP A 190 3.67 -13.29 -4.75
N ALA A 191 3.76 -11.99 -5.00
CA ALA A 191 4.04 -11.46 -6.33
C ALA A 191 5.44 -11.85 -6.82
N GLY A 192 6.45 -11.77 -5.95
CA GLY A 192 7.83 -12.17 -6.27
C GLY A 192 7.98 -13.67 -6.50
N GLU A 193 7.25 -14.50 -5.77
CA GLU A 193 7.20 -15.95 -5.99
C GLU A 193 6.50 -16.33 -7.30
N TYR A 194 5.50 -15.55 -7.71
CA TYR A 194 4.77 -15.78 -8.97
C TYR A 194 5.63 -15.44 -10.20
N GLY A 195 6.37 -14.32 -10.18
CA GLY A 195 7.25 -13.93 -11.28
C GLY A 195 7.48 -12.42 -11.38
N VAL A 196 7.49 -11.90 -12.61
CA VAL A 196 7.70 -10.46 -12.85
C VAL A 196 6.56 -9.64 -12.25
N SER A 197 6.90 -8.85 -11.23
CA SER A 197 5.97 -8.01 -10.46
C SER A 197 6.15 -6.51 -10.69
N ASN A 198 6.83 -6.11 -11.78
CA ASN A 198 6.97 -4.71 -12.18
C ASN A 198 5.58 -4.06 -12.39
N ASP A 199 5.48 -2.75 -12.22
CA ASP A 199 4.22 -2.02 -12.41
C ASP A 199 3.59 -2.32 -13.78
N GLY A 200 2.29 -2.62 -13.76
CA GLY A 200 1.53 -3.00 -14.95
C GLY A 200 1.59 -4.49 -15.32
N TYR A 201 2.47 -5.28 -14.72
CA TYR A 201 2.57 -6.72 -15.01
C TYR A 201 1.57 -7.53 -14.18
N GLN A 202 1.35 -8.78 -14.57
CA GLN A 202 0.46 -9.70 -13.85
C GLN A 202 0.88 -9.90 -12.38
N GLY A 203 2.20 -9.93 -12.09
CA GLY A 203 2.67 -10.02 -10.70
C GLY A 203 2.27 -8.81 -9.85
N ASN A 204 2.22 -7.61 -10.44
CA ASN A 204 1.72 -6.42 -9.74
C ASN A 204 0.20 -6.50 -9.53
N ALA A 205 -0.57 -7.01 -10.50
CA ALA A 205 -1.99 -7.30 -10.31
C ALA A 205 -2.25 -8.32 -9.16
N LEU A 206 -1.40 -9.34 -9.05
CA LEU A 206 -1.41 -10.27 -7.93
C LEU A 206 -1.08 -9.56 -6.60
N GLN A 207 -0.06 -8.70 -6.58
CA GLN A 207 0.31 -7.96 -5.37
C GLN A 207 -0.86 -7.15 -4.82
N HIS A 208 -1.51 -6.32 -5.64
CA HIS A 208 -2.62 -5.46 -5.21
C HIS A 208 -3.84 -6.26 -4.73
N SER A 209 -4.20 -7.33 -5.46
CA SER A 209 -5.30 -8.21 -5.05
C SER A 209 -4.99 -9.02 -3.79
N ALA A 210 -3.77 -9.54 -3.65
CA ALA A 210 -3.30 -10.25 -2.46
C ALA A 210 -3.28 -9.32 -1.25
N TRP A 211 -2.81 -8.08 -1.43
CA TRP A 211 -2.74 -7.11 -0.35
C TRP A 211 -4.11 -6.83 0.26
N ASN A 212 -5.15 -6.67 -0.57
CA ASN A 212 -6.51 -6.47 -0.09
C ASN A 212 -7.07 -7.69 0.65
N VAL A 213 -6.84 -8.91 0.15
CA VAL A 213 -7.26 -10.14 0.84
C VAL A 213 -6.55 -10.28 2.19
N LEU A 214 -5.25 -10.03 2.22
CA LEU A 214 -4.42 -10.21 3.40
C LEU A 214 -4.66 -9.11 4.44
N ILE A 215 -4.90 -7.85 4.06
CA ILE A 215 -5.32 -6.82 5.02
C ILE A 215 -6.62 -7.25 5.67
N ALA A 216 -7.64 -7.61 4.88
CA ALA A 216 -8.93 -8.02 5.43
C ALA A 216 -8.78 -9.24 6.34
N LYS A 217 -7.99 -10.25 5.95
CA LYS A 217 -7.71 -11.44 6.76
C LYS A 217 -6.99 -11.09 8.07
N ASN A 218 -5.87 -10.40 8.00
CA ASN A 218 -4.97 -10.15 9.14
C ASN A 218 -5.57 -9.16 10.15
N THR A 219 -6.55 -8.35 9.72
CA THR A 219 -7.23 -7.39 10.59
C THR A 219 -8.63 -7.85 11.01
N SER A 220 -9.16 -8.92 10.41
CA SER A 220 -10.56 -9.37 10.59
C SER A 220 -10.97 -9.59 12.05
N GLY A 221 -10.07 -10.03 12.93
CA GLY A 221 -10.40 -10.27 14.33
C GLY A 221 -10.69 -8.98 15.14
N TRP A 222 -10.34 -7.80 14.61
CA TRP A 222 -10.72 -6.51 15.19
C TRP A 222 -12.13 -6.06 14.80
N PHE A 223 -12.80 -6.80 13.91
CA PHE A 223 -14.10 -6.46 13.35
C PHE A 223 -15.15 -7.52 13.64
N THR A 224 -16.42 -7.12 13.65
CA THR A 224 -17.55 -8.04 13.84
C THR A 224 -18.22 -8.43 12.52
N THR A 225 -18.00 -7.66 11.45
CA THR A 225 -18.57 -7.90 10.13
C THR A 225 -17.49 -7.98 9.05
N VAL A 226 -17.76 -8.81 8.03
CA VAL A 226 -16.89 -8.90 6.84
C VAL A 226 -16.78 -7.53 6.14
N ASP A 227 -17.85 -6.72 6.17
CA ASP A 227 -17.87 -5.40 5.55
C ASP A 227 -16.86 -4.45 6.20
N ASP A 228 -16.78 -4.41 7.54
CA ASP A 228 -15.82 -3.53 8.23
C ASP A 228 -14.36 -3.87 7.91
N ALA A 229 -14.04 -5.17 7.83
CA ALA A 229 -12.70 -5.63 7.46
C ALA A 229 -12.34 -5.26 6.01
N LEU A 230 -13.31 -5.35 5.10
CA LEU A 230 -13.13 -4.95 3.69
C LEU A 230 -13.06 -3.44 3.54
N ASP A 231 -13.80 -2.68 4.35
CA ASP A 231 -13.76 -1.23 4.39
C ASP A 231 -12.39 -0.73 4.87
N TRP A 232 -11.77 -1.39 5.86
CA TRP A 232 -10.40 -1.09 6.24
C TRP A 232 -9.40 -1.37 5.11
N ALA A 233 -9.46 -2.55 4.49
CA ALA A 233 -8.61 -2.90 3.36
C ALA A 233 -8.75 -1.88 2.21
N LYS A 234 -9.98 -1.46 1.94
CA LYS A 234 -10.28 -0.43 0.94
C LYS A 234 -9.70 0.93 1.34
N LYS A 235 -10.01 1.43 2.55
CA LYS A 235 -9.54 2.75 3.01
C LYS A 235 -8.02 2.86 2.93
N PHE A 236 -7.32 1.83 3.38
CA PHE A 236 -5.86 1.82 3.38
C PHE A 236 -5.29 1.78 1.95
N THR A 237 -5.75 0.84 1.12
CA THR A 237 -5.22 0.71 -0.25
C THR A 237 -5.63 1.86 -1.16
N ASP A 238 -6.83 2.44 -1.01
CA ASP A 238 -7.19 3.68 -1.71
C ASP A 238 -6.25 4.84 -1.30
N ALA A 239 -5.93 4.98 0.00
CA ALA A 239 -4.99 6.01 0.47
C ALA A 239 -3.59 5.82 -0.11
N HIS A 240 -3.15 4.58 -0.34
CA HIS A 240 -1.94 4.27 -1.10
C HIS A 240 -2.04 4.78 -2.54
N GLU A 241 -3.08 4.38 -3.27
CA GLU A 241 -3.22 4.68 -4.70
C GLU A 241 -3.37 6.19 -4.98
N TYR A 242 -4.11 6.91 -4.14
CA TYR A 242 -4.34 8.36 -4.31
C TYR A 242 -3.19 9.22 -3.79
N GLY A 243 -2.30 8.67 -2.95
CA GLY A 243 -1.12 9.36 -2.44
C GLY A 243 0.02 9.52 -3.46
N ALA A 244 -0.02 8.79 -4.58
CA ALA A 244 1.02 8.82 -5.62
C ALA A 244 0.90 10.04 -6.60
N PRO A 245 2.03 10.61 -7.10
CA PRO A 245 2.03 11.79 -7.99
C PRO A 245 1.43 11.56 -9.40
N LEU A 246 0.76 12.55 -10.01
CA LEU A 246 0.04 12.50 -11.32
C LEU A 246 0.95 12.23 -12.56
N PRO A 247 0.45 12.14 -13.83
CA PRO A 247 -0.77 11.54 -14.39
C PRO A 247 -0.53 10.22 -15.15
N SER A 248 0.72 9.78 -15.35
CA SER A 248 1.01 8.40 -15.84
C SER A 248 0.56 7.35 -14.82
N GLU A 249 0.52 7.72 -13.54
CA GLU A 249 -0.09 6.92 -12.48
C GLU A 249 -1.59 6.70 -12.71
N ALA A 250 -2.29 7.46 -13.55
CA ALA A 250 -3.74 7.28 -13.71
C ALA A 250 -4.10 5.88 -14.20
N ARG A 251 -3.31 5.33 -15.14
CA ARG A 251 -3.55 3.97 -15.65
C ARG A 251 -3.08 2.89 -14.66
N HIS A 252 -1.96 3.12 -13.98
CA HIS A 252 -1.50 2.27 -12.87
C HIS A 252 -2.57 2.21 -11.77
N ARG A 253 -2.92 3.38 -11.22
CA ARG A 253 -4.01 3.57 -10.27
C ARG A 253 -5.32 2.91 -10.70
N SER A 254 -5.75 3.07 -11.95
CA SER A 254 -6.98 2.43 -12.43
C SER A 254 -6.89 0.90 -12.39
N MET A 255 -5.74 0.33 -12.77
CA MET A 255 -5.47 -1.11 -12.64
C MET A 255 -5.42 -1.54 -11.17
N ASP A 256 -4.71 -0.80 -10.33
CA ASP A 256 -4.48 -1.13 -8.93
C ASP A 256 -5.78 -1.06 -8.15
N LEU A 257 -6.60 -0.01 -8.34
CA LEU A 257 -7.95 0.10 -7.77
C LEU A 257 -8.88 -1.04 -8.21
N HIS A 258 -8.79 -1.47 -9.49
CA HIS A 258 -9.56 -2.62 -9.99
C HIS A 258 -9.12 -3.91 -9.31
N ASN A 259 -7.83 -4.21 -9.30
CA ASN A 259 -7.28 -5.42 -8.70
C ASN A 259 -7.45 -5.45 -7.17
N ASN A 260 -7.33 -4.30 -6.51
CA ASN A 260 -7.67 -4.10 -5.10
C ASN A 260 -9.12 -4.52 -4.83
N ASN A 261 -10.06 -4.11 -5.70
CA ASN A 261 -11.47 -4.50 -5.60
C ASN A 261 -11.71 -6.00 -5.82
N GLU A 262 -11.01 -6.60 -6.78
CA GLU A 262 -11.08 -8.04 -7.03
C GLU A 262 -10.53 -8.85 -5.84
N GLY A 263 -9.45 -8.40 -5.21
CA GLY A 263 -8.95 -8.96 -3.96
C GLY A 263 -10.00 -8.95 -2.85
N ARG A 264 -10.62 -7.79 -2.60
CA ARG A 264 -11.72 -7.68 -1.62
C ARG A 264 -12.89 -8.62 -1.94
N SER A 265 -13.22 -8.78 -3.22
CA SER A 265 -14.28 -9.70 -3.67
C SER A 265 -13.93 -11.16 -3.38
N VAL A 266 -12.67 -11.56 -3.55
CA VAL A 266 -12.19 -12.90 -3.18
C VAL A 266 -12.30 -13.15 -1.68
N PHE A 267 -11.93 -12.18 -0.83
CA PHE A 267 -12.10 -12.32 0.61
C PHE A 267 -13.57 -12.44 1.01
N ARG A 268 -14.44 -11.58 0.46
CA ARG A 268 -15.90 -11.63 0.72
C ARG A 268 -16.50 -13.00 0.40
N ALA A 269 -16.11 -13.59 -0.73
CA ALA A 269 -16.62 -14.91 -1.16
C ALA A 269 -16.15 -16.07 -0.26
N ASN A 270 -15.14 -15.84 0.58
CA ASN A 270 -14.46 -16.86 1.38
C ASN A 270 -14.40 -16.50 2.87
N ALA A 271 -15.25 -15.57 3.32
CA ALA A 271 -15.37 -15.15 4.70
C ALA A 271 -16.84 -15.09 5.12
N THR A 272 -17.10 -15.49 6.35
CA THR A 272 -18.44 -15.44 6.94
C THR A 272 -18.38 -14.99 8.39
N ARG A 273 -19.43 -14.33 8.84
CA ARG A 273 -19.61 -13.98 10.24
C ARG A 273 -20.10 -15.20 11.01
N THR A 274 -19.47 -15.52 12.13
CA THR A 274 -19.79 -16.64 13.00
C THR A 274 -19.87 -16.21 14.46
N TYR A 275 -20.58 -16.98 15.28
CA TYR A 275 -20.64 -16.78 16.73
C TYR A 275 -19.87 -17.88 17.47
N SER A 276 -18.99 -17.48 18.37
CA SER A 276 -18.28 -18.32 19.33
C SER A 276 -18.86 -18.10 20.72
N LYS A 277 -19.08 -19.18 21.48
CA LYS A 277 -19.49 -19.07 22.89
C LYS A 277 -18.41 -18.43 23.78
N ILE A 278 -17.15 -18.53 23.37
CA ILE A 278 -16.00 -18.05 24.14
C ILE A 278 -15.60 -16.64 23.69
N TRP A 279 -15.78 -16.33 22.41
CA TRP A 279 -15.21 -15.13 21.79
C TRP A 279 -16.25 -14.20 21.15
N GLY A 280 -17.53 -14.50 21.30
CA GLY A 280 -18.62 -13.70 20.72
C GLY A 280 -18.65 -13.75 19.18
N TRP A 281 -19.07 -12.66 18.55
CA TRP A 281 -19.12 -12.55 17.09
C TRP A 281 -17.73 -12.35 16.50
N GLN A 282 -17.41 -13.16 15.48
CA GLN A 282 -16.10 -13.15 14.81
C GLN A 282 -16.27 -13.37 13.30
N ILE A 283 -15.21 -13.10 12.55
CA ILE A 283 -15.13 -13.43 11.13
C ILE A 283 -14.32 -14.72 10.99
N LYS A 284 -14.91 -15.74 10.34
CA LYS A 284 -14.20 -16.95 9.92
C LYS A 284 -13.93 -16.87 8.43
N SER A 285 -12.68 -17.04 8.02
CA SER A 285 -12.27 -17.04 6.61
C SER A 285 -11.49 -18.29 6.24
N SER A 286 -11.34 -18.55 4.94
CA SER A 286 -10.48 -19.60 4.40
C SER A 286 -9.02 -19.43 4.83
N ASP A 287 -8.26 -20.52 4.78
CA ASP A 287 -6.83 -20.51 5.05
C ASP A 287 -6.05 -19.64 4.05
N VAL A 288 -4.93 -19.10 4.51
CA VAL A 288 -4.08 -18.22 3.70
C VAL A 288 -3.59 -18.92 2.41
N GLY A 289 -3.34 -20.22 2.45
CA GLY A 289 -2.96 -21.01 1.27
C GLY A 289 -4.07 -21.13 0.22
N ILE A 290 -5.34 -21.18 0.65
CA ILE A 290 -6.49 -21.18 -0.27
C ILE A 290 -6.57 -19.83 -0.98
N PHE A 291 -6.44 -18.73 -0.24
CA PHE A 291 -6.42 -17.39 -0.83
C PHE A 291 -5.30 -17.22 -1.86
N LYS A 292 -4.08 -17.66 -1.51
CA LYS A 292 -2.94 -17.63 -2.43
C LYS A 292 -3.23 -18.41 -3.71
N SER A 293 -3.74 -19.63 -3.59
CA SER A 293 -4.09 -20.47 -4.75
C SER A 293 -5.17 -19.81 -5.64
N LEU A 294 -6.24 -19.28 -5.04
CA LEU A 294 -7.30 -18.60 -5.79
C LEU A 294 -6.79 -17.38 -6.56
N LEU A 295 -5.95 -16.57 -5.93
CA LEU A 295 -5.38 -15.38 -6.58
C LEU A 295 -4.34 -15.74 -7.65
N TRP A 296 -3.54 -16.78 -7.44
CA TRP A 296 -2.62 -17.28 -8.46
C TRP A 296 -3.38 -17.74 -9.71
N THR A 297 -4.44 -18.53 -9.55
CA THR A 297 -5.30 -18.93 -10.69
C THR A 297 -5.93 -17.73 -11.40
N ARG A 298 -6.39 -16.70 -10.66
CA ARG A 298 -6.89 -15.47 -11.28
C ARG A 298 -5.80 -14.66 -11.98
N THR A 299 -4.56 -14.75 -11.51
CA THR A 299 -3.40 -14.09 -12.10
C THR A 299 -3.01 -14.75 -13.42
N ASP A 300 -3.04 -16.08 -13.48
CA ASP A 300 -2.83 -16.86 -14.71
C ASP A 300 -3.86 -16.50 -15.79
N GLY A 301 -5.10 -16.24 -15.38
CA GLY A 301 -6.20 -15.79 -16.24
C GLY A 301 -6.33 -14.26 -16.37
N ALA A 302 -5.35 -13.47 -15.92
CA ALA A 302 -5.46 -12.02 -15.92
C ALA A 302 -5.57 -11.45 -17.34
N VAL A 303 -6.36 -10.40 -17.51
CA VAL A 303 -6.68 -9.81 -18.83
C VAL A 303 -5.88 -8.54 -19.05
N LYS A 304 -5.20 -8.45 -20.20
CA LYS A 304 -4.54 -7.20 -20.61
C LYS A 304 -5.58 -6.16 -21.02
N PHE A 305 -5.62 -5.01 -20.35
CA PHE A 305 -6.50 -3.90 -20.74
C PHE A 305 -5.72 -2.80 -21.48
N THR A 306 -6.41 -2.06 -22.35
CA THR A 306 -5.84 -0.96 -23.14
C THR A 306 -6.37 0.42 -22.73
N THR A 307 -7.59 0.49 -22.17
CA THR A 307 -8.25 1.74 -21.76
C THR A 307 -9.09 1.55 -20.50
N ASP A 308 -9.19 2.59 -19.67
CA ASP A 308 -9.96 2.55 -18.41
C ASP A 308 -11.44 2.23 -18.61
N SER A 309 -12.01 2.56 -19.77
CA SER A 309 -13.40 2.22 -20.11
C SER A 309 -13.68 0.72 -20.14
N GLN A 310 -12.66 -0.12 -20.33
CA GLN A 310 -12.82 -1.58 -20.35
C GLN A 310 -12.97 -2.18 -18.95
N LEU A 311 -12.44 -1.53 -17.90
CA LEU A 311 -12.31 -2.11 -16.57
C LEU A 311 -13.65 -2.56 -15.98
N LYS A 312 -14.71 -1.80 -16.21
CA LYS A 312 -16.07 -2.15 -15.73
C LYS A 312 -16.56 -3.50 -16.27
N SER A 313 -16.22 -3.84 -17.51
CA SER A 313 -16.59 -5.12 -18.13
C SER A 313 -15.72 -6.30 -17.72
N LEU A 314 -14.62 -6.06 -16.98
CA LEU A 314 -13.62 -7.05 -16.59
C LEU A 314 -13.75 -7.45 -15.11
N SER A 315 -14.87 -7.17 -14.45
CA SER A 315 -15.09 -7.64 -13.07
C SER A 315 -15.09 -9.16 -13.00
N GLY A 316 -14.46 -9.71 -11.95
CA GLY A 316 -14.18 -11.14 -11.82
C GLY A 316 -12.82 -11.58 -12.38
N SER A 317 -12.14 -10.72 -13.14
CA SER A 317 -10.78 -10.95 -13.64
C SER A 317 -9.80 -9.95 -13.05
N LEU A 318 -8.59 -10.40 -12.72
CA LEU A 318 -7.48 -9.48 -12.54
C LEU A 318 -7.11 -8.88 -13.90
N VAL A 319 -6.60 -7.66 -13.88
CA VAL A 319 -6.23 -6.93 -15.09
C VAL A 319 -4.80 -6.44 -14.99
N PHE A 320 -4.14 -6.34 -16.14
CA PHE A 320 -2.77 -5.85 -16.23
C PHE A 320 -2.57 -5.03 -17.51
N PHE A 321 -1.47 -4.29 -17.59
CA PHE A 321 -1.04 -3.66 -18.81
C PHE A 321 0.48 -3.64 -18.94
N LEU A 322 0.99 -4.09 -20.08
CA LEU A 322 2.42 -4.03 -20.32
C LEU A 322 2.85 -2.58 -20.52
N GLU A 323 3.63 -2.09 -19.56
CA GLU A 323 4.40 -0.88 -19.69
C GLU A 323 5.38 -1.02 -20.88
N PRO A 324 5.46 -0.02 -21.76
CA PRO A 324 6.29 -0.12 -22.95
C PRO A 324 7.78 -0.09 -22.61
N THR A 325 8.54 -0.99 -23.24
CA THR A 325 9.98 -1.15 -23.01
C THR A 325 10.74 0.15 -23.19
N ARG A 326 11.76 0.34 -22.34
CA ARG A 326 12.64 1.51 -22.38
C ARG A 326 13.91 1.21 -23.18
N VAL A 327 14.25 2.11 -24.07
CA VAL A 327 15.46 2.07 -24.91
C VAL A 327 16.47 3.07 -24.35
N GLY A 328 17.70 2.62 -24.10
CA GLY A 328 18.79 3.47 -23.64
C GLY A 328 19.29 4.40 -24.76
N VAL A 329 19.53 5.66 -24.41
CA VAL A 329 20.18 6.65 -25.27
C VAL A 329 21.56 6.95 -24.69
N HIS A 330 22.59 6.70 -25.48
CA HIS A 330 24.00 6.97 -25.19
C HIS A 330 24.34 8.39 -25.61
N ARG A 331 25.28 9.02 -24.88
CA ARG A 331 25.87 10.31 -25.23
C ARG A 331 27.34 10.14 -25.59
N LEU A 332 27.72 10.66 -26.75
CA LEU A 332 29.09 10.68 -27.24
C LEU A 332 29.51 12.13 -27.53
N TYR A 333 30.81 12.39 -27.48
CA TYR A 333 31.42 13.69 -27.76
C TYR A 333 32.59 13.54 -28.73
N ASN A 334 32.70 14.46 -29.69
CA ASN A 334 33.84 14.52 -30.61
C ASN A 334 34.70 15.76 -30.31
N PRO A 335 35.93 15.62 -29.78
CA PRO A 335 36.77 16.77 -29.50
C PRO A 335 37.33 17.44 -30.76
N GLY A 336 37.38 16.74 -31.90
CA GLY A 336 37.84 17.29 -33.18
C GLY A 336 36.78 18.13 -33.89
N ILE A 337 35.51 17.89 -33.58
CA ILE A 337 34.36 18.68 -34.02
C ILE A 337 33.49 18.86 -32.77
N PRO A 338 33.72 19.91 -31.95
CA PRO A 338 33.12 20.06 -30.61
C PRO A 338 31.59 20.00 -30.63
N ASP A 339 31.05 18.78 -30.54
CA ASP A 339 29.66 18.42 -30.80
C ASP A 339 29.30 17.15 -30.03
N HIS A 340 28.02 17.00 -29.72
CA HIS A 340 27.48 15.87 -28.97
C HIS A 340 26.56 15.01 -29.84
N LEU A 341 26.71 13.70 -29.76
CA LEU A 341 25.88 12.73 -30.47
C LEU A 341 25.05 11.92 -29.46
N TYR A 342 23.74 11.88 -29.67
CA TYR A 342 22.81 11.05 -28.91
C TYR A 342 22.35 9.88 -29.77
N THR A 343 22.43 8.66 -29.26
CA THR A 343 22.17 7.46 -30.06
C THR A 343 21.62 6.32 -29.25
N THR A 344 20.84 5.43 -29.87
CA THR A 344 20.44 4.15 -29.29
C THR A 344 21.43 3.02 -29.60
N THR A 345 22.53 3.31 -30.31
CA THR A 345 23.55 2.34 -30.70
C THR A 345 24.86 2.62 -29.96
N ILE A 346 25.29 1.65 -29.15
CA ILE A 346 26.58 1.74 -28.43
C ILE A 346 27.72 1.90 -29.44
N GLY A 347 28.52 2.95 -29.26
CA GLY A 347 29.73 3.19 -30.06
C GLY A 347 29.50 3.70 -31.48
N GLU A 348 28.31 4.24 -31.79
CA GLU A 348 28.04 4.91 -33.08
C GLU A 348 29.10 6.00 -33.34
N GLY A 349 29.80 5.94 -34.47
CA GLY A 349 30.78 6.97 -34.84
C GLY A 349 32.16 6.87 -34.18
N THR A 350 32.45 5.84 -33.37
CA THR A 350 33.78 5.66 -32.74
C THR A 350 34.95 5.65 -33.74
N LYS A 351 34.73 5.10 -34.94
CA LYS A 351 35.71 5.12 -36.05
C LYS A 351 35.92 6.52 -36.67
N SER A 352 35.05 7.48 -36.35
CA SER A 352 35.03 8.85 -36.87
C SER A 352 35.40 9.89 -35.80
N GLY A 353 36.08 9.46 -34.73
CA GLY A 353 36.60 10.35 -33.68
C GLY A 353 35.64 10.62 -32.52
N TRP A 354 34.43 10.06 -32.54
CA TRP A 354 33.49 10.15 -31.43
C TRP A 354 33.93 9.29 -30.25
N ARG A 355 33.80 9.84 -29.04
CA ARG A 355 34.13 9.17 -27.78
C ARG A 355 32.87 9.02 -26.94
N THR A 356 32.64 7.84 -26.38
CA THR A 356 31.52 7.63 -25.45
C THR A 356 31.77 8.42 -24.17
N GLU A 357 30.87 9.35 -23.86
CA GLU A 357 30.85 10.04 -22.57
C GLU A 357 30.02 9.26 -21.56
N ALA A 358 28.85 8.77 -21.98
CA ALA A 358 27.94 8.01 -21.13
C ALA A 358 27.14 6.99 -21.93
N ASN A 359 27.20 5.73 -21.50
CA ASN A 359 26.25 4.72 -21.94
C ASN A 359 24.96 4.83 -21.13
N ASN A 360 23.81 4.65 -21.79
CA ASN A 360 22.49 4.78 -21.15
C ASN A 360 22.36 6.10 -20.38
N TYR A 361 22.81 7.19 -21.01
CA TYR A 361 22.79 8.53 -20.43
C TYR A 361 21.37 8.91 -20.00
N PHE A 362 20.36 8.52 -20.78
CA PHE A 362 18.95 8.48 -20.35
C PHE A 362 18.21 7.39 -21.11
N TYR A 363 16.92 7.21 -20.82
CA TYR A 363 16.05 6.25 -21.47
C TYR A 363 14.80 6.92 -22.04
N LEU A 364 14.36 6.42 -23.19
CA LEU A 364 13.10 6.75 -23.85
C LEU A 364 12.22 5.50 -23.92
N THR A 365 10.91 5.64 -24.14
CA THR A 365 10.04 4.47 -24.32
C THR A 365 9.71 4.22 -25.78
N ALA A 366 9.55 2.95 -26.17
CA ALA A 366 8.98 2.57 -27.47
C ALA A 366 7.44 2.70 -27.50
N GLY A 367 6.83 3.08 -26.37
CA GLY A 367 5.39 3.14 -26.19
C GLY A 367 4.68 4.18 -27.03
N THR A 368 3.36 4.03 -27.13
CA THR A 368 2.46 5.02 -27.73
C THR A 368 1.46 5.49 -26.69
N GLY A 369 1.13 6.79 -26.69
CA GLY A 369 0.24 7.40 -25.71
C GLY A 369 0.10 8.90 -25.95
N SER A 370 -1.01 9.48 -25.48
CA SER A 370 -1.29 10.92 -25.63
C SER A 370 -0.30 11.80 -24.86
N SER A 371 0.35 11.27 -23.83
CA SER A 371 1.39 11.93 -23.03
C SER A 371 2.81 11.73 -23.57
N LEU A 372 2.98 10.97 -24.66
CA LEU A 372 4.28 10.64 -25.24
C LEU A 372 4.46 11.30 -26.60
N GLN A 373 5.65 11.82 -26.89
CA GLN A 373 6.01 12.39 -28.19
C GLN A 373 7.32 11.80 -28.70
N PRO A 374 7.48 11.52 -30.00
CA PRO A 374 8.76 11.11 -30.55
C PRO A 374 9.85 12.15 -30.31
N LEU A 375 11.06 11.68 -30.01
CA LEU A 375 12.26 12.49 -29.92
C LEU A 375 13.22 12.09 -31.04
N TYR A 376 13.64 13.06 -31.83
CA TYR A 376 14.45 12.90 -33.02
C TYR A 376 15.87 13.40 -32.77
N ARG A 377 16.85 12.72 -33.36
CA ARG A 377 18.18 13.30 -33.60
C ARG A 377 18.15 14.03 -34.93
N CYS A 378 18.54 15.29 -34.89
CA CYS A 378 18.60 16.19 -36.03
C CYS A 378 20.04 16.68 -36.24
N TYR A 379 20.37 17.00 -37.48
CA TYR A 379 21.67 17.51 -37.88
C TYR A 379 21.52 18.78 -38.72
N VAL A 380 22.26 19.84 -38.36
CA VAL A 380 22.30 21.10 -39.09
C VAL A 380 23.68 21.73 -39.01
N SER A 381 24.21 22.18 -40.15
CA SER A 381 25.44 22.98 -40.21
C SER A 381 26.63 22.39 -39.42
N GLY A 382 26.83 21.08 -39.47
CA GLY A 382 27.95 20.44 -38.79
C GLY A 382 27.66 19.95 -37.37
N ARG A 383 26.45 20.18 -36.82
CA ARG A 383 26.12 19.91 -35.42
C ARG A 383 24.85 19.10 -35.24
N HIS A 384 24.84 18.25 -34.22
CA HIS A 384 23.69 17.46 -33.83
C HIS A 384 22.88 18.15 -32.73
N TYR A 385 21.59 17.84 -32.66
CA TYR A 385 20.71 18.24 -31.57
C TYR A 385 19.49 17.32 -31.51
N LEU A 386 18.80 17.32 -30.36
CA LEU A 386 17.55 16.56 -30.20
C LEU A 386 16.36 17.45 -30.48
N SER A 387 15.31 16.98 -31.16
CA SER A 387 14.07 17.74 -31.41
C SER A 387 12.79 16.93 -31.30
N LEU A 388 11.71 17.60 -30.94
CA LEU A 388 10.34 17.05 -30.94
C LEU A 388 9.64 17.18 -32.31
N ASP A 389 10.23 17.96 -33.23
CA ASP A 389 9.70 18.18 -34.57
C ASP A 389 10.35 17.20 -35.55
N ALA A 390 9.52 16.38 -36.21
CA ALA A 390 9.98 15.43 -37.23
C ALA A 390 10.66 16.12 -38.44
N LYS A 391 10.42 17.43 -38.63
CA LYS A 391 11.06 18.26 -39.66
C LYS A 391 12.28 19.02 -39.14
N CYS A 392 12.77 18.70 -37.94
CA CYS A 392 13.97 19.30 -37.36
C CYS A 392 13.92 20.84 -37.36
N GLU A 393 12.81 21.39 -36.86
CA GLU A 393 12.61 22.82 -36.67
C GLU A 393 12.76 23.63 -37.97
N SER A 394 12.49 22.99 -39.12
CA SER A 394 12.66 23.54 -40.47
C SER A 394 14.08 23.96 -40.85
N GLY A 395 15.09 23.60 -40.04
CA GLY A 395 16.48 24.03 -40.20
C GLY A 395 17.48 22.91 -40.50
N GLY A 396 17.17 21.64 -40.20
CA GLY A 396 18.10 20.53 -40.32
C GLY A 396 17.53 19.25 -40.95
N GLY A 397 18.39 18.27 -41.18
CA GLY A 397 18.00 16.92 -41.60
C GLY A 397 17.70 16.03 -40.39
N ARG A 398 16.61 15.25 -40.46
CA ARG A 398 16.32 14.21 -39.47
C ARG A 398 17.19 12.98 -39.74
N GLU A 399 18.00 12.60 -38.77
CA GLU A 399 18.87 11.43 -38.89
C GLU A 399 18.26 10.17 -38.27
N ALA A 400 17.63 10.30 -37.10
CA ALA A 400 17.06 9.17 -36.38
C ALA A 400 15.86 9.57 -35.51
N GLU A 401 14.96 8.62 -35.28
CA GLU A 401 14.01 8.64 -34.16
C GLU A 401 14.60 7.79 -33.03
N LEU A 402 14.83 8.39 -31.86
CA LEU A 402 15.50 7.73 -30.74
C LEU A 402 14.52 6.98 -29.83
N GLY A 403 13.23 7.32 -29.90
CA GLY A 403 12.17 6.80 -29.04
C GLY A 403 11.16 7.88 -28.70
N ARG A 404 10.33 7.65 -27.67
CA ARG A 404 9.35 8.63 -27.19
C ARG A 404 9.68 9.16 -25.80
N ILE A 405 9.60 10.48 -25.67
CA ILE A 405 9.77 11.25 -24.43
C ILE A 405 8.41 11.60 -23.83
N ALA A 406 8.32 11.69 -22.50
CA ALA A 406 7.10 12.15 -21.84
C ALA A 406 6.96 13.67 -21.95
N ARG A 407 5.76 14.16 -22.28
CA ARG A 407 5.45 15.59 -22.37
C ARG A 407 5.06 16.25 -21.05
N VAL A 408 4.71 15.42 -20.08
CA VAL A 408 4.34 15.82 -18.72
C VAL A 408 5.26 15.10 -17.74
N GLN A 409 5.59 15.76 -16.63
CA GLN A 409 6.39 15.14 -15.58
C GLN A 409 5.66 13.89 -15.06
N MET A 410 6.37 12.76 -15.04
CA MET A 410 5.90 11.47 -14.53
C MET A 410 6.77 11.02 -13.36
N SER A 411 6.31 10.04 -12.57
CA SER A 411 7.14 9.39 -11.56
C SER A 411 8.41 8.81 -12.19
N ASN A 412 9.55 8.93 -11.50
CA ASN A 412 10.86 8.48 -11.95
C ASN A 412 11.33 9.08 -13.30
N THR A 413 10.81 10.25 -13.68
CA THR A 413 11.33 11.01 -14.82
C THR A 413 12.05 12.28 -14.39
N ARG A 414 12.93 12.79 -15.25
CA ARG A 414 13.63 14.06 -15.06
C ARG A 414 13.51 14.94 -16.30
N PRO A 415 13.44 16.27 -16.15
CA PRO A 415 13.40 17.18 -17.29
C PRO A 415 14.67 17.06 -18.12
N LEU A 416 14.52 16.99 -19.44
CA LEU A 416 15.61 17.10 -20.41
C LEU A 416 15.67 18.55 -20.90
N TYR A 417 16.69 19.27 -20.45
CA TYR A 417 16.96 20.65 -20.83
C TYR A 417 17.66 20.69 -22.18
N ARG A 418 17.25 21.57 -23.08
CA ARG A 418 18.06 21.97 -24.24
C ARG A 418 18.62 23.37 -23.99
N LEU A 419 19.94 23.46 -23.99
CA LEU A 419 20.70 24.68 -23.80
C LEU A 419 21.30 25.10 -25.14
N THR A 420 21.38 26.41 -25.41
CA THR A 420 21.99 26.94 -26.64
C THR A 420 22.93 28.08 -26.33
N HIS A 421 24.11 28.08 -26.95
CA HIS A 421 25.04 29.19 -26.87
C HIS A 421 24.73 30.23 -27.96
N PRO A 422 24.42 31.49 -27.61
CA PRO A 422 23.83 32.46 -28.54
C PRO A 422 24.76 32.83 -29.70
N SER A 423 26.08 32.88 -29.47
CA SER A 423 27.08 33.30 -30.45
C SER A 423 27.50 32.17 -31.40
N THR A 424 27.64 30.96 -30.88
CA THR A 424 28.16 29.80 -31.64
C THR A 424 27.04 28.92 -32.18
N LYS A 425 25.80 29.12 -31.71
CA LYS A 425 24.63 28.27 -31.97
C LYS A 425 24.81 26.81 -31.52
N ASP A 426 25.81 26.56 -30.67
CA ASP A 426 26.03 25.24 -30.07
C ASP A 426 24.85 24.84 -29.19
N ARG A 427 24.51 23.55 -29.19
CA ARG A 427 23.38 22.99 -28.43
C ARG A 427 23.86 21.85 -27.54
N ILE A 428 23.36 21.82 -26.32
CA ILE A 428 23.61 20.73 -25.36
C ILE A 428 22.30 20.29 -24.75
N GLU A 429 22.02 18.99 -24.78
CA GLU A 429 20.92 18.37 -24.07
C GLU A 429 21.39 17.67 -22.79
N THR A 430 20.82 18.06 -21.65
CA THR A 430 21.19 17.48 -20.36
C THR A 430 19.98 17.36 -19.46
N TRP A 431 19.95 16.31 -18.64
CA TRP A 431 19.01 16.20 -17.53
C TRP A 431 19.69 16.46 -16.18
N ASP A 432 21.03 16.58 -16.14
CA ASP A 432 21.79 16.88 -14.92
C ASP A 432 21.71 18.39 -14.62
N PRO A 433 21.07 18.80 -13.51
CA PRO A 433 21.01 20.21 -13.12
C PRO A 433 22.40 20.83 -12.94
N SER A 434 23.39 20.04 -12.49
CA SER A 434 24.75 20.53 -12.26
C SER A 434 25.46 20.87 -13.57
N GLU A 435 25.27 20.05 -14.61
CA GLU A 435 25.79 20.31 -15.96
C GLU A 435 25.11 21.52 -16.60
N ARG A 436 23.79 21.64 -16.45
CA ARG A 436 23.03 22.82 -16.88
C ARG A 436 23.58 24.10 -16.24
N ASP A 437 23.81 24.08 -14.94
CA ASP A 437 24.27 25.25 -14.21
C ASP A 437 25.71 25.64 -14.59
N ARG A 438 26.59 24.65 -14.85
CA ARG A 438 27.92 24.90 -15.44
C ARG A 438 27.83 25.50 -16.85
N ALA A 439 26.92 25.01 -17.68
CA ALA A 439 26.72 25.53 -19.04
C ALA A 439 26.25 27.01 -19.02
N TYR A 440 25.42 27.41 -18.04
CA TYR A 440 25.05 28.82 -17.90
C TYR A 440 26.25 29.73 -17.63
N THR A 441 27.16 29.30 -16.75
CA THR A 441 28.42 30.00 -16.48
C THR A 441 29.28 30.10 -17.74
N ALA A 442 29.22 29.10 -18.62
CA ALA A 442 29.89 29.08 -19.92
C ALA A 442 29.15 29.86 -21.03
N GLY A 443 28.10 30.61 -20.70
CA GLY A 443 27.40 31.49 -21.66
C GLY A 443 26.21 30.84 -22.39
N TYR A 444 25.89 29.58 -22.11
CA TYR A 444 24.68 28.96 -22.65
C TYR A 444 23.42 29.56 -22.02
N ARG A 445 22.29 29.45 -22.72
CA ARG A 445 20.98 29.85 -22.23
C ARG A 445 19.98 28.73 -22.44
N ASN A 446 19.03 28.60 -21.52
CA ASN A 446 17.98 27.60 -21.65
C ASN A 446 17.09 27.99 -22.81
N GLN A 447 16.90 27.06 -23.75
CA GLN A 447 15.94 27.27 -24.82
C GLN A 447 14.58 26.75 -24.36
N VAL A 448 14.52 25.49 -23.91
CA VAL A 448 13.28 24.79 -23.59
C VAL A 448 13.55 23.52 -22.77
N VAL A 449 12.55 23.05 -22.01
CA VAL A 449 12.48 21.67 -21.54
C VAL A 449 11.83 20.83 -22.66
N LEU A 450 12.60 19.94 -23.29
CA LEU A 450 12.10 19.10 -24.38
C LEU A 450 11.06 18.08 -23.92
N GLY A 451 11.07 17.74 -22.65
CA GLY A 451 10.17 16.78 -22.03
C GLY A 451 10.85 16.13 -20.86
N TYR A 452 10.36 14.96 -20.48
CA TYR A 452 10.79 14.23 -19.31
C TYR A 452 11.28 12.84 -19.72
N ILE A 453 12.53 12.53 -19.36
CA ILE A 453 13.21 11.27 -19.66
C ILE A 453 13.26 10.37 -18.44
N TRP A 454 13.50 9.08 -18.62
CA TRP A 454 13.77 8.15 -17.52
C TRP A 454 15.27 8.01 -17.31
N THR A 455 15.72 7.89 -16.07
CA THR A 455 17.15 7.70 -15.73
C THR A 455 17.51 6.25 -15.41
N THR A 456 16.54 5.35 -15.47
CA THR A 456 16.71 3.91 -15.23
C THR A 456 16.05 3.10 -16.34
N ALA A 457 16.66 1.95 -16.65
CA ALA A 457 16.05 0.92 -17.47
C ALA A 457 14.75 0.42 -16.81
N LYS A 458 13.89 -0.24 -17.60
CA LYS A 458 12.74 -0.99 -17.09
C LYS A 458 12.76 -2.40 -17.66
#